data_AF-A0A7J3ZP10-F1
#
_entry.id   AF-A0A7J3ZP10-F1
#
_cell.length_a   1.000
_cell.length_b   1.000
_cell.length_c   1.000
_cell.angle_alpha   90.00
_cell.angle_beta   90.00
_cell.angle_gamma   90.00
#
_symmetry.space_group_name_H-M   'P 1'
#
loop_
_entity.id
_entity.type
_entity.pdbx_description
1 polymer ?
#
loop_
_entity_poly.entity_id
_entity_poly.type
_entity_poly.pdbx_seq_one_letter_code
_entity_poly.pdbx_strand_id
1 'polypeptide(L)'
;MEPIEGIILGPLAGPLSAFMGSFIARLIKPDEYWMFGVIAEPIGVLFAGLLAEGKWKHSIAAYSVMLAAYFMHPFGRMLPLWTILDVLLAIILIYPVSKIGMKIFSGKGVSLFILLIAISFITASADSLARIFLLIPAGLYKIFDLSFEVLYGIFVVGAAYSYIEDAIMMTVSLLIGPKILASLKVFYKRTVK
;
A
#
# COMPACT_ATOMS: atom_id res chain seq x y z
N MET A 1 3.97 9.03 5.21
CA MET A 1 2.58 8.49 5.35
C MET A 1 2.06 8.19 3.96
N GLU A 2 2.23 6.95 3.54
CA GLU A 2 1.98 6.49 2.17
C GLU A 2 0.64 6.94 1.58
N PRO A 3 -0.52 6.82 2.29
CA PRO A 3 -1.80 7.15 1.70
C PRO A 3 -1.91 8.64 1.37
N ILE A 4 -1.48 9.49 2.30
CA ILE A 4 -1.58 10.95 2.18
C ILE A 4 -0.63 11.46 1.09
N GLU A 5 0.59 10.93 1.04
CA GLU A 5 1.57 11.27 0.00
C GLU A 5 1.03 10.96 -1.40
N GLY A 6 0.46 9.76 -1.59
CA GLY A 6 -0.09 9.37 -2.88
C GLY A 6 -1.33 10.18 -3.27
N ILE A 7 -2.22 10.49 -2.32
CA ILE A 7 -3.39 11.34 -2.56
C ILE A 7 -2.98 12.75 -3.02
N ILE A 8 -1.95 13.33 -2.40
CA ILE A 8 -1.53 14.71 -2.66
C ILE A 8 -0.71 14.82 -3.95
N LEU A 9 0.29 13.94 -4.11
CA LEU A 9 1.26 14.01 -5.19
C LEU A 9 0.83 13.21 -6.43
N GLY A 10 -0.18 12.35 -6.29
CA GLY A 10 -0.67 11.49 -7.37
C GLY A 10 0.25 10.30 -7.68
N PRO A 11 -0.10 9.48 -8.69
CA PRO A 11 0.53 8.20 -8.96
C PRO A 11 1.92 8.29 -9.61
N LEU A 12 2.43 9.50 -9.90
CA LEU A 12 3.76 9.69 -10.48
C LEU A 12 4.73 10.31 -9.46
N ALA A 13 4.43 11.51 -8.96
CA ALA A 13 5.31 12.20 -8.03
C ALA A 13 5.29 11.59 -6.62
N GLY A 14 4.17 10.98 -6.20
CA GLY A 14 4.05 10.33 -4.89
C GLY A 14 5.06 9.19 -4.72
N PRO A 15 5.02 8.15 -5.57
CA PRO A 15 5.97 7.03 -5.49
C PRO A 15 7.43 7.45 -5.55
N LEU A 16 7.76 8.47 -6.37
CA LEU A 16 9.12 9.01 -6.45
C LEU A 16 9.54 9.70 -5.15
N SER A 17 8.63 10.45 -4.52
CA SER A 17 8.88 11.07 -3.22
C SER A 17 9.13 10.02 -2.14
N ALA A 18 8.28 8.99 -2.09
CA ALA A 18 8.43 7.87 -1.16
C ALA A 18 9.74 7.12 -1.39
N PHE A 19 10.10 6.85 -2.65
CA PHE A 19 11.34 6.20 -3.01
C PHE A 19 12.56 7.00 -2.54
N MET A 20 12.59 8.30 -2.83
CA MET A 20 13.72 9.16 -2.45
C MET A 20 13.84 9.32 -0.94
N GLY A 21 12.73 9.58 -0.25
CA GLY A 21 12.70 9.67 1.21
C GLY A 21 13.16 8.36 1.83
N SER A 22 12.70 7.24 1.26
CA SER A 22 13.07 5.93 1.73
C SER A 22 14.55 5.64 1.52
N PHE A 23 15.05 5.82 0.30
CA PHE A 23 16.45 5.63 -0.05
C PHE A 23 17.39 6.45 0.84
N ILE A 24 17.12 7.74 1.02
CA ILE A 24 17.93 8.61 1.89
C ILE A 24 17.91 8.13 3.34
N ALA A 25 16.74 7.73 3.86
CA ALA A 25 16.64 7.22 5.23
C ALA A 25 17.51 5.96 5.43
N ARG A 26 17.59 5.07 4.43
CA ARG A 26 18.40 3.84 4.50
C ARG A 26 19.90 4.12 4.29
N LEU A 27 20.27 5.24 3.64
CA LEU A 27 21.67 5.70 3.65
C LEU A 27 22.10 6.23 5.02
N ILE A 28 21.21 6.88 5.75
CA ILE A 28 21.49 7.43 7.09
C ILE A 28 21.50 6.31 8.14
N LYS A 29 20.50 5.41 8.07
CA LYS A 29 20.37 4.27 8.95
C LYS A 29 20.17 3.00 8.11
N PRO A 30 21.27 2.32 7.74
CA PRO A 30 21.19 1.06 7.02
C PRO A 30 20.38 0.02 7.78
N ASP A 31 19.63 -0.78 7.04
CA ASP A 31 18.80 -1.87 7.54
C ASP A 31 19.01 -3.11 6.64
N GLU A 32 19.01 -4.30 7.23
CA GLU A 32 19.23 -5.55 6.49
C GLU A 32 18.11 -5.83 5.47
N TYR A 33 16.91 -5.30 5.73
CA TYR A 33 15.72 -5.45 4.91
C TYR A 33 15.38 -4.17 4.14
N TRP A 34 16.39 -3.36 3.83
CA TRP A 34 16.27 -2.05 3.16
C TRP A 34 15.38 -2.09 1.91
N MET A 35 15.38 -3.19 1.14
CA MET A 35 14.61 -3.30 -0.11
C MET A 35 13.11 -3.28 0.11
N PHE A 36 12.60 -3.74 1.25
CA PHE A 36 11.18 -3.60 1.57
C PHE A 36 10.83 -2.13 1.72
N GLY A 37 11.66 -1.37 2.45
CA GLY A 37 11.49 0.07 2.56
C GLY A 37 11.62 0.80 1.22
N VAL A 38 12.64 0.47 0.43
CA VAL A 38 12.95 1.21 -0.81
C VAL A 38 11.98 0.89 -1.94
N ILE A 39 11.37 -0.30 -1.96
CA ILE A 39 10.52 -0.74 -3.06
C ILE A 39 9.04 -0.83 -2.66
N ALA A 40 8.71 -1.43 -1.51
CA ALA A 40 7.32 -1.66 -1.16
C ALA A 40 6.58 -0.34 -0.87
N GLU A 41 7.22 0.56 -0.11
CA GLU A 41 6.63 1.84 0.30
C GLU A 41 6.20 2.68 -0.93
N PRO A 42 7.05 2.87 -1.98
CA PRO A 42 6.61 3.48 -3.24
C PRO A 42 5.43 2.81 -3.94
N ILE A 43 5.30 1.48 -3.85
CA ILE A 43 4.17 0.75 -4.42
C ILE A 43 2.90 1.08 -3.64
N GLY A 44 2.93 1.08 -2.31
CA GLY A 44 1.81 1.57 -1.49
C GLY A 44 1.36 2.97 -1.92
N VAL A 45 2.31 3.90 -2.02
CA VAL A 45 2.04 5.29 -2.45
C VAL A 45 1.46 5.37 -3.86
N LEU A 46 1.91 4.50 -4.77
CA LEU A 46 1.37 4.41 -6.14
C LEU A 46 -0.11 4.04 -6.10
N PHE A 47 -0.49 3.05 -5.29
CA PHE A 47 -1.88 2.64 -5.13
C PHE A 47 -2.73 3.77 -4.56
N ALA A 48 -2.27 4.48 -3.53
CA ALA A 48 -2.97 5.64 -3.00
C ALA A 48 -3.26 6.70 -4.09
N GLY A 49 -2.26 7.03 -4.92
CA GLY A 49 -2.41 7.98 -6.02
C GLY A 49 -3.34 7.50 -7.12
N LEU A 50 -3.25 6.23 -7.52
CA LEU A 50 -4.13 5.64 -8.54
C LEU A 50 -5.59 5.59 -8.07
N LEU A 51 -5.82 5.24 -6.81
CA LEU A 51 -7.16 5.20 -6.21
C LEU A 51 -7.76 6.60 -6.12
N ALA A 52 -7.00 7.59 -5.65
CA ALA A 52 -7.45 8.98 -5.59
C ALA A 52 -7.81 9.54 -6.97
N GLU A 53 -7.12 9.10 -8.03
CA GLU A 53 -7.40 9.48 -9.42
C GLU A 53 -8.45 8.62 -10.13
N GLY A 54 -9.03 7.63 -9.45
CA GLY A 54 -10.03 6.75 -10.04
C GLY A 54 -9.51 5.81 -11.14
N LYS A 55 -8.20 5.55 -11.17
CA LYS A 55 -7.51 4.72 -12.16
C LYS A 55 -7.57 3.22 -11.87
N TRP A 56 -8.77 2.70 -11.62
CA TRP A 56 -9.01 1.32 -11.18
C TRP A 56 -8.36 0.23 -12.05
N LYS A 57 -8.32 0.41 -13.38
CA LYS A 57 -7.74 -0.58 -14.30
C LYS A 57 -6.26 -0.85 -14.00
N HIS A 58 -5.50 0.21 -13.74
CA HIS A 58 -4.07 0.12 -13.46
C HIS A 58 -3.84 -0.52 -12.08
N SER A 59 -4.63 -0.11 -11.08
CA SER A 59 -4.57 -0.68 -9.73
C SER A 59 -4.87 -2.18 -9.75
N ILE A 60 -5.99 -2.60 -10.36
CA ILE A 60 -6.35 -4.03 -10.43
C ILE A 60 -5.30 -4.81 -11.21
N ALA A 61 -4.83 -4.30 -12.36
CA ALA A 61 -3.83 -4.99 -13.15
C ALA A 61 -2.54 -5.24 -12.35
N ALA A 62 -1.97 -4.20 -11.73
CA ALA A 62 -0.73 -4.33 -10.97
C ALA A 62 -0.90 -5.24 -9.75
N TYR A 63 -2.00 -5.09 -9.01
CA TYR A 63 -2.30 -5.88 -7.83
C TYR A 63 -2.50 -7.36 -8.17
N SER A 64 -3.29 -7.64 -9.21
CA SER A 64 -3.55 -9.00 -9.68
C SER A 64 -2.28 -9.69 -10.15
N VAL A 65 -1.36 -8.99 -10.81
CA VAL A 65 -0.07 -9.59 -11.24
C VAL A 65 0.73 -10.05 -10.03
N MET A 66 0.88 -9.21 -9.00
CA MET A 66 1.62 -9.58 -7.79
C MET A 66 0.95 -10.72 -7.04
N LEU A 67 -0.37 -10.65 -6.86
CA LEU A 67 -1.15 -11.66 -6.15
C LEU A 67 -1.19 -13.01 -6.91
N ALA A 68 -1.35 -12.98 -8.23
CA ALA A 68 -1.30 -14.19 -9.04
C ALA A 68 0.09 -14.84 -8.98
N ALA A 69 1.16 -14.05 -9.05
CA ALA A 69 2.52 -14.57 -8.93
C ALA A 69 2.74 -15.27 -7.57
N TYR A 70 2.18 -14.74 -6.48
CA TYR A 70 2.20 -15.39 -5.17
C TYR A 70 1.53 -16.78 -5.21
N PHE A 71 0.31 -16.90 -5.74
CA PHE A 71 -0.39 -18.19 -5.82
C PHE A 71 0.20 -19.17 -6.85
N MET A 72 0.91 -18.67 -7.86
CA MET A 72 1.64 -19.52 -8.81
C MET A 72 2.87 -20.17 -8.16
N HIS A 73 3.49 -19.50 -7.17
CA HIS A 73 4.66 -20.01 -6.47
C HIS A 73 4.29 -21.14 -5.48
N PRO A 74 5.09 -22.23 -5.37
CA PRO A 74 4.81 -23.34 -4.44
C PRO A 74 4.60 -22.89 -2.99
N PHE A 75 5.50 -22.03 -2.48
CA PHE A 75 5.39 -21.53 -1.10
C PHE A 75 4.14 -20.69 -0.85
N GLY A 76 3.69 -19.89 -1.83
CA GLY A 76 2.48 -19.10 -1.65
C GLY A 76 1.21 -19.96 -1.53
N ARG A 77 1.23 -21.19 -2.05
CA ARG A 77 0.14 -22.17 -1.86
C ARG A 77 0.23 -22.96 -0.55
N MET A 78 1.42 -23.04 0.04
CA MET A 78 1.66 -23.79 1.28
C MET A 78 1.47 -22.93 2.54
N LEU A 79 1.66 -21.62 2.41
CA LEU A 79 1.49 -20.69 3.53
C LEU A 79 0.02 -20.52 3.91
N PRO A 80 -0.29 -20.27 5.19
CA PRO A 80 -1.67 -20.17 5.64
C PRO A 80 -2.39 -18.98 4.99
N LEU A 81 -3.58 -19.24 4.42
CA LEU A 81 -4.37 -18.19 3.75
C LEU A 81 -4.70 -17.01 4.67
N TRP A 82 -4.83 -17.27 5.97
CA TRP A 82 -5.14 -16.24 6.95
C TRP A 82 -4.04 -15.18 7.08
N THR A 83 -2.83 -15.42 6.54
CA THR A 83 -1.71 -14.47 6.60
C THR A 83 -1.79 -13.34 5.58
N ILE A 84 -2.77 -13.41 4.66
CA ILE A 84 -2.94 -12.44 3.56
C ILE A 84 -4.40 -11.99 3.40
N LEU A 85 -5.22 -12.03 4.47
CA LEU A 85 -6.64 -11.69 4.36
C LEU A 85 -6.87 -10.22 4.06
N ASP A 86 -6.03 -9.35 4.61
CA ASP A 86 -5.95 -7.92 4.28
C ASP A 86 -5.75 -7.72 2.77
N VAL A 87 -4.77 -8.42 2.21
CA VAL A 87 -4.42 -8.38 0.78
C VAL A 87 -5.58 -8.86 -0.09
N LEU A 88 -6.26 -9.93 0.31
CA LEU A 88 -7.43 -10.47 -0.41
C LEU A 88 -8.65 -9.57 -0.29
N LEU A 89 -8.83 -8.88 0.84
CA LEU A 89 -9.90 -7.91 1.00
C LEU A 89 -9.64 -6.65 0.17
N ALA A 90 -8.40 -6.18 0.15
CA ALA A 90 -8.00 -4.98 -0.57
C ALA A 90 -8.25 -5.08 -2.08
N ILE A 91 -7.97 -6.21 -2.73
CA ILE A 91 -8.24 -6.37 -4.18
C ILE A 91 -9.73 -6.20 -4.51
N ILE A 92 -10.63 -6.68 -3.64
CA ILE A 92 -12.08 -6.51 -3.79
C ILE A 92 -12.46 -5.04 -3.67
N LEU A 93 -11.84 -4.32 -2.74
CA LEU A 93 -12.12 -2.91 -2.47
C LEU A 93 -11.53 -1.94 -3.51
N ILE A 94 -10.47 -2.32 -4.25
CA ILE A 94 -9.86 -1.45 -5.27
C ILE A 94 -10.89 -0.89 -6.24
N TYR A 95 -11.77 -1.73 -6.79
CA TYR A 95 -12.76 -1.28 -7.78
C TYR A 95 -13.74 -0.23 -7.23
N PRO A 96 -14.53 -0.52 -6.17
CA PRO A 96 -15.48 0.46 -5.65
C PRO A 96 -14.79 1.72 -5.14
N VAL A 97 -13.68 1.60 -4.41
CA VAL A 97 -12.97 2.75 -3.83
C VAL A 97 -12.41 3.66 -4.91
N SER A 98 -11.80 3.10 -5.95
CA SER A 98 -11.29 3.89 -7.07
C SER A 98 -12.42 4.61 -7.81
N LYS A 99 -13.57 3.97 -8.03
CA LYS A 99 -14.73 4.60 -8.71
C LYS A 99 -15.24 5.87 -8.02
N ILE A 100 -15.15 5.91 -6.69
CA ILE A 100 -15.52 7.10 -5.90
C ILE A 100 -14.31 7.92 -5.44
N GLY A 101 -13.08 7.51 -5.76
CA GLY A 101 -11.84 8.07 -5.23
C GLY A 101 -11.67 9.56 -5.53
N MET A 102 -12.05 10.01 -6.74
CA MET A 102 -11.98 11.44 -7.09
C MET A 102 -12.84 12.34 -6.20
N LYS A 103 -13.89 11.79 -5.55
CA LYS A 103 -14.71 12.55 -4.59
C LYS A 103 -13.90 12.99 -3.38
N ILE A 104 -12.74 12.39 -3.11
CA ILE A 104 -11.85 12.83 -2.05
C ILE A 104 -11.48 14.31 -2.23
N PHE A 105 -11.32 14.78 -3.47
CA PHE A 105 -10.97 16.17 -3.79
C PHE A 105 -12.13 17.14 -3.63
N SER A 106 -13.37 16.66 -3.47
CA SER A 106 -14.52 17.52 -3.21
C SER A 106 -14.60 18.01 -1.76
N GLY A 107 -13.86 17.39 -0.84
CA GLY A 107 -13.68 17.85 0.55
C GLY A 107 -14.93 17.83 1.43
N LYS A 108 -16.01 17.12 1.06
CA LYS A 108 -17.30 17.21 1.76
C LYS A 108 -17.73 15.91 2.44
N GLY A 109 -18.01 16.04 3.75
CA GLY A 109 -18.84 15.14 4.54
C GLY A 109 -18.26 13.74 4.81
N VAL A 110 -19.14 12.82 5.21
CA VAL A 110 -18.83 11.41 5.56
C VAL A 110 -18.07 10.68 4.44
N SER A 111 -18.26 11.11 3.18
CA SER A 111 -17.58 10.53 2.02
C SER A 111 -16.06 10.68 2.05
N LEU A 112 -15.53 11.79 2.60
CA LEU A 112 -14.08 12.02 2.73
C LEU A 112 -13.45 11.04 3.71
N PHE A 113 -14.07 10.85 4.87
CA PHE A 113 -13.55 9.98 5.92
C PHE A 113 -13.58 8.50 5.49
N ILE A 114 -14.67 8.06 4.86
CA ILE A 114 -14.77 6.70 4.32
C ILE A 114 -13.69 6.46 3.26
N LEU A 115 -13.48 7.40 2.35
CA LEU A 115 -12.44 7.29 1.32
C LEU A 115 -11.04 7.28 1.90
N LEU A 116 -10.75 8.09 2.90
CA LEU A 116 -9.44 8.09 3.57
C LEU A 116 -9.16 6.75 4.23
N ILE A 117 -10.12 6.19 4.99
CA ILE A 117 -9.97 4.87 5.60
C ILE A 117 -9.72 3.81 4.51
N ALA A 118 -10.59 3.76 3.50
CA ALA A 118 -10.53 2.72 2.48
C ALA A 118 -9.28 2.79 1.61
N ILE A 119 -8.86 4.00 1.21
CA ILE A 119 -7.61 4.21 0.47
C ILE A 119 -6.42 3.82 1.35
N SER A 120 -6.42 4.19 2.63
CA SER A 120 -5.32 3.87 3.55
C SER A 120 -5.17 2.37 3.77
N PHE A 121 -6.28 1.66 3.95
CA PHE A 121 -6.30 0.21 4.04
C PHE A 121 -5.71 -0.44 2.78
N ILE A 122 -6.23 -0.09 1.60
CA ILE A 122 -5.72 -0.67 0.34
C ILE A 122 -4.24 -0.32 0.12
N THR A 123 -3.82 0.88 0.52
CA THR A 123 -2.42 1.33 0.42
C THR A 123 -1.50 0.45 1.26
N ALA A 124 -1.84 0.26 2.53
CA ALA A 124 -1.06 -0.58 3.44
C ALA A 124 -1.04 -2.05 2.98
N SER A 125 -2.19 -2.60 2.56
CA SER A 125 -2.23 -3.95 2.00
C SER A 125 -1.44 -4.08 0.68
N ALA A 126 -1.37 -3.02 -0.13
CA ALA A 126 -0.55 -3.02 -1.35
C ALA A 126 0.95 -2.97 -1.06
N ASP A 127 1.38 -2.23 -0.02
CA ASP A 127 2.75 -2.27 0.50
C ASP A 127 3.08 -3.70 1.01
N SER A 128 2.23 -4.28 1.86
CA SER A 128 2.38 -5.67 2.33
C SER A 128 2.45 -6.67 1.17
N LEU A 129 1.59 -6.55 0.17
CA LEU A 129 1.64 -7.39 -1.03
C LEU A 129 2.95 -7.20 -1.81
N ALA A 130 3.48 -5.97 -1.92
CA ALA A 130 4.76 -5.73 -2.56
C ALA A 130 5.92 -6.40 -1.80
N ARG A 131 5.92 -6.37 -0.46
CA ARG A 131 6.89 -7.11 0.36
C ARG A 131 6.76 -8.62 0.14
N ILE A 132 5.55 -9.16 0.13
CA ILE A 132 5.26 -10.57 -0.15
C ILE A 132 5.77 -10.96 -1.55
N PHE A 133 5.49 -10.13 -2.55
CA PHE A 133 5.91 -10.33 -3.94
C PHE A 133 7.44 -10.37 -4.06
N LEU A 134 8.14 -9.44 -3.41
CA LEU A 134 9.59 -9.41 -3.38
C LEU A 134 10.17 -10.63 -2.65
N LEU A 135 9.57 -10.98 -1.51
CA LEU A 135 10.05 -12.07 -0.66
C LEU A 135 9.92 -13.42 -1.36
N ILE A 136 8.76 -13.74 -1.94
CA ILE A 136 8.45 -15.06 -2.49
C ILE A 136 8.58 -15.09 -4.02
N PRO A 137 7.66 -14.52 -4.83
CA PRO A 137 7.78 -14.54 -6.29
C PRO A 137 9.12 -14.05 -6.85
N ALA A 138 9.66 -12.95 -6.34
CA ALA A 138 10.93 -12.39 -6.81
C ALA A 138 12.16 -13.09 -6.20
N GLY A 139 11.95 -14.02 -5.25
CA GLY A 139 12.99 -14.93 -4.77
C GLY A 139 13.96 -14.35 -3.75
N LEU A 140 13.67 -13.22 -3.08
CA LEU A 140 14.55 -12.70 -2.01
C LEU A 140 14.78 -13.73 -0.91
N TYR A 141 13.81 -14.60 -0.62
CA TYR A 141 13.99 -15.67 0.35
C TYR A 141 15.20 -16.58 0.04
N LYS A 142 15.54 -16.76 -1.24
CA LYS A 142 16.72 -17.54 -1.66
C LYS A 142 18.02 -16.77 -1.43
N ILE A 143 17.99 -15.45 -1.62
CA ILE A 143 19.15 -14.58 -1.39
C ILE A 143 19.50 -14.55 0.10
N PHE A 144 18.48 -14.59 0.95
CA PHE A 144 18.62 -14.67 2.40
C PHE A 144 18.76 -16.11 2.95
N ASP A 145 18.82 -17.12 2.08
CA ASP A 145 18.91 -18.55 2.45
C ASP A 145 17.85 -19.00 3.46
N LEU A 146 16.61 -18.51 3.31
CA LEU A 146 15.51 -18.79 4.23
C LEU A 146 14.84 -20.12 3.88
N SER A 147 14.78 -21.02 4.88
CA SER A 147 13.98 -22.25 4.78
C SER A 147 12.48 -21.96 4.79
N PHE A 148 11.67 -22.95 4.39
CA PHE A 148 10.22 -22.82 4.42
C PHE A 148 9.69 -22.61 5.85
N GLU A 149 10.28 -23.25 6.85
CA GLU A 149 9.89 -23.13 8.26
C GLU A 149 10.13 -21.71 8.79
N VAL A 150 11.25 -21.10 8.40
CA VAL A 150 11.56 -19.70 8.74
C VAL A 150 10.58 -18.76 8.04
N LEU A 151 10.31 -18.99 6.75
CA LEU A 151 9.31 -18.22 6.00
C LEU A 151 7.91 -18.34 6.62
N TYR A 152 7.51 -19.54 7.04
CA TYR A 152 6.24 -19.75 7.73
C TYR A 152 6.16 -18.89 9.00
N GLY A 153 7.21 -18.89 9.82
CA GLY A 153 7.30 -18.03 11.01
C GLY A 153 7.19 -16.54 10.66
N ILE A 154 7.92 -16.09 9.64
CA ILE A 154 7.88 -14.70 9.15
C ILE A 154 6.46 -14.32 8.70
N PHE A 155 5.75 -15.18 7.97
CA PHE A 155 4.39 -14.89 7.51
C PHE A 155 3.37 -14.84 8.64
N VAL A 156 3.46 -15.77 9.59
CA VAL A 156 2.54 -15.80 10.76
C VAL A 156 2.72 -14.54 11.61
N VAL A 157 3.97 -14.21 11.95
CA VAL A 157 4.28 -13.04 12.78
C VAL A 157 4.03 -11.75 11.99
N GLY A 158 4.48 -11.71 10.73
CA GLY A 158 4.30 -10.58 9.83
C GLY A 158 2.83 -10.24 9.58
N ALA A 159 1.96 -11.23 9.41
CA ALA A 159 0.53 -11.00 9.25
C ALA A 159 -0.10 -10.35 10.49
N ALA A 160 0.26 -10.84 11.69
CA ALA A 160 -0.23 -10.24 12.94
C ALA A 160 0.19 -8.76 13.06
N TYR A 161 1.43 -8.43 12.70
CA TYR A 161 1.91 -7.05 12.67
C TYR A 161 1.25 -6.23 11.55
N SER A 162 1.07 -6.80 10.36
CA SER A 162 0.42 -6.15 9.20
C SER A 162 -0.99 -5.69 9.56
N TYR A 163 -1.79 -6.53 10.22
CA TYR A 163 -3.15 -6.16 10.64
C TYR A 163 -3.18 -5.00 11.64
N ILE A 164 -2.18 -4.92 12.52
CA ILE A 164 -2.04 -3.81 13.45
C ILE A 164 -1.60 -2.55 12.70
N GLU A 165 -0.64 -2.68 11.79
CA GLU A 165 -0.13 -1.59 10.96
C GLU A 165 -1.24 -0.99 10.07
N ASP A 166 -2.06 -1.81 9.44
CA ASP A 166 -3.26 -1.41 8.69
C ASP A 166 -4.21 -0.59 9.56
N ALA A 167 -4.51 -1.08 10.77
CA ALA A 167 -5.40 -0.39 11.71
C ALA A 167 -4.83 0.97 12.14
N ILE A 168 -3.52 1.04 12.40
CA ILE A 168 -2.83 2.28 12.72
C ILE A 168 -2.87 3.23 11.52
N MET A 169 -2.54 2.76 10.31
CA MET A 169 -2.52 3.56 9.09
C MET A 169 -3.89 4.17 8.79
N MET A 170 -4.97 3.39 8.92
CA MET A 170 -6.34 3.88 8.81
C MET A 170 -6.66 4.95 9.85
N THR A 171 -6.29 4.71 11.12
CA THR A 171 -6.56 5.62 12.23
C THR A 171 -5.82 6.95 12.06
N VAL A 172 -4.53 6.90 11.76
CA VAL A 172 -3.71 8.10 11.56
C VAL A 172 -4.19 8.89 10.35
N SER A 173 -4.50 8.21 9.24
CA SER A 173 -5.02 8.87 8.04
C SER A 173 -6.39 9.51 8.26
N LEU A 174 -7.23 8.92 9.10
CA LEU A 174 -8.51 9.50 9.50
C LEU A 174 -8.34 10.77 10.34
N LEU A 175 -7.43 10.74 11.33
CA LEU A 175 -7.22 11.83 12.28
C LEU A 175 -6.47 13.03 11.68
N ILE A 176 -5.50 12.74 10.80
CA ILE A 176 -4.56 13.74 10.28
C ILE A 176 -4.85 14.10 8.82
N GLY A 177 -5.31 13.13 8.02
CA GLY A 177 -5.56 13.29 6.58
C GLY A 177 -6.41 14.49 6.22
N PRO A 178 -7.61 14.70 6.82
CA PRO A 178 -8.46 15.85 6.50
C PRO A 178 -7.75 17.18 6.76
N LYS A 179 -6.98 17.28 7.86
CA LYS A 179 -6.25 18.49 8.24
C LYS A 179 -5.16 18.82 7.23
N ILE A 180 -4.38 17.81 6.82
CA ILE A 180 -3.32 18.00 5.81
C ILE A 180 -3.91 18.40 4.46
N LEU A 181 -4.95 17.69 3.99
CA LEU A 181 -5.59 17.98 2.71
C LEU A 181 -6.19 19.39 2.66
N ALA A 182 -6.78 19.85 3.77
CA ALA A 182 -7.27 21.21 3.91
C ALA A 182 -6.13 22.24 3.89
N SER A 183 -5.07 22.05 4.68
CA SER A 183 -3.92 22.96 4.76
C SER A 183 -3.21 23.16 3.43
N LEU A 184 -3.11 22.11 2.62
CA LEU A 184 -2.47 22.15 1.30
C LEU A 184 -3.39 22.64 0.17
N LYS A 185 -4.63 23.05 0.49
CA LYS A 185 -5.66 23.49 -0.46
C LYS A 185 -5.85 22.49 -1.61
N VAL A 186 -5.70 21.20 -1.31
CA VAL A 186 -5.78 20.12 -2.31
C VAL A 186 -7.17 20.08 -2.95
N PHE A 187 -8.21 20.36 -2.15
CA PHE A 187 -9.59 20.48 -2.62
C PHE A 187 -9.80 21.63 -3.63
N TYR A 188 -9.00 22.69 -3.58
CA TYR A 188 -9.16 23.84 -4.47
C TYR A 188 -8.50 23.62 -5.83
N LYS A 189 -7.33 22.96 -5.87
CA LYS A 189 -6.54 22.81 -7.10
C LYS A 189 -7.13 21.85 -8.13
N ARG A 190 -7.89 20.82 -7.71
CA ARG A 190 -8.41 19.78 -8.61
C ARG A 190 -9.89 19.93 -8.98
N THR A 191 -10.61 20.87 -8.38
CA THR A 191 -12.02 21.15 -8.68
C THR A 191 -12.19 22.17 -9.82
N VAL A 192 -11.09 22.76 -10.31
CA VAL A 192 -11.06 23.81 -11.36
C VAL A 192 -10.58 23.25 -12.72
N LYS A 193 -10.61 21.93 -12.90
CA LYS A 193 -10.43 21.25 -14.19
C LYS A 193 -11.68 20.48 -14.53
#